data_AF-A0A7X7A4I7-F1
#
_entry.id   AF-A0A7X7A4I7-F1
#
_cell.length_a   1.000
_cell.length_b   1.000
_cell.length_c   1.000
_cell.angle_alpha   90.00
_cell.angle_beta   90.00
_cell.angle_gamma   90.00
#
_symmetry.space_group_name_H-M   'P 1'
#
loop_
_entity.id
_entity.type
_entity.pdbx_description
1 polymer ?
#
loop_
_entity_poly.entity_id
_entity_poly.type
_entity_poly.pdbx_seq_one_letter_code
_entity_poly.pdbx_strand_id
1 'polypeptide(L)'
;MSLEGVITLLACISTLAIFTILYKENPIYRLFEHIFIGLATGYGISILWNQVLKPNWWLPMTAEGKWPWIFVLVVGLMFYTVYIPRYAWMSRLLMVTLMGMAAGVAFQGFARLYIPQLTASFLPLLKPEPPYILFNNVVIVVTIITVMTYFFFSFEHRSRAVKGTASLGRWLLMVAFGAIFGSTVMARMALLTYRLWYLLTAWRS
;
A
#
# COMPACT_ATOMS: atom_id res chain seq x y z
N MET A 1 -22.84 33.09 -7.10
CA MET A 1 -21.98 32.10 -6.44
C MET A 1 -21.44 31.19 -7.52
N SER A 2 -20.14 31.29 -7.82
CA SER A 2 -19.48 30.38 -8.76
C SER A 2 -19.60 28.94 -8.26
N LEU A 3 -19.77 27.98 -9.16
CA LEU A 3 -19.80 26.54 -8.88
C LEU A 3 -18.62 26.12 -7.98
N GLU A 4 -17.46 26.74 -8.18
CA GLU A 4 -16.24 26.54 -7.41
C GLU A 4 -16.40 26.92 -5.93
N GLY A 5 -17.09 28.03 -5.63
CA GLY A 5 -17.34 28.46 -4.24
C GLY A 5 -18.26 27.51 -3.47
N VAL A 6 -19.19 26.83 -4.16
CA VAL A 6 -20.03 25.79 -3.54
C VAL A 6 -19.21 24.52 -3.27
N ILE A 7 -18.31 24.16 -4.19
CA ILE A 7 -17.42 23.00 -4.05
C ILE A 7 -16.43 23.21 -2.90
N THR A 8 -15.81 24.38 -2.80
CA THR A 8 -14.88 24.70 -1.70
C THR A 8 -15.59 24.68 -0.34
N LEU A 9 -16.80 25.24 -0.26
CA LEU A 9 -17.58 25.25 0.97
C LEU A 9 -18.00 23.83 1.39
N LEU A 10 -18.49 23.01 0.46
CA LEU A 10 -18.79 21.60 0.72
C LEU A 10 -17.55 20.82 1.17
N ALA A 11 -16.40 21.05 0.54
CA ALA A 11 -15.14 20.40 0.91
C ALA A 11 -14.64 20.82 2.29
N CYS A 12 -14.78 22.10 2.66
CA CYS A 12 -14.46 22.61 4.00
C CYS A 12 -15.37 22.00 5.07
N ILE A 13 -16.69 21.98 4.86
CA ILE A 13 -17.64 21.34 5.77
C ILE A 13 -17.30 19.87 5.96
N SER A 14 -17.04 19.15 4.86
CA SER A 14 -16.75 17.72 4.93
C SER A 14 -15.43 17.43 5.64
N THR A 15 -14.43 18.30 5.46
CA THR A 15 -13.14 18.19 6.16
C THR A 15 -13.31 18.43 7.67
N LEU A 16 -14.08 19.45 8.06
CA LEU A 16 -14.40 19.72 9.47
C LEU A 16 -15.24 18.61 10.11
N ALA A 17 -16.20 18.06 9.37
CA ALA A 17 -17.03 16.94 9.81
C ALA A 17 -16.19 15.69 10.11
N ILE A 18 -15.19 15.40 9.27
CA ILE A 18 -14.23 14.30 9.54
C ILE A 18 -13.35 14.63 10.75
N PHE A 19 -12.81 15.85 10.86
CA PHE A 19 -11.98 16.24 12.01
C PHE A 19 -12.69 16.14 13.36
N THR A 20 -14.03 16.13 13.38
CA THR A 20 -14.83 15.95 14.60
C THR A 20 -14.56 14.60 15.29
N ILE A 21 -14.07 13.58 14.57
CA ILE A 21 -13.62 12.31 15.18
C ILE A 21 -12.56 12.50 16.26
N LEU A 22 -11.70 13.52 16.12
CA LEU A 22 -10.63 13.79 17.07
C LEU A 22 -11.16 14.16 18.46
N TYR A 23 -12.40 14.67 18.54
CA TYR A 23 -13.05 15.03 19.79
C TYR A 23 -13.91 13.88 20.33
N LYS A 24 -14.78 13.30 19.50
CA LYS A 24 -15.65 12.14 19.83
C LYS A 24 -16.36 11.64 18.57
N GLU A 25 -16.75 10.36 18.54
CA GLU A 25 -17.69 9.85 17.54
C GLU A 25 -19.07 10.51 17.69
N ASN A 26 -19.34 11.53 16.87
CA ASN A 26 -20.61 12.25 16.82
C ASN A 26 -21.48 11.77 15.63
N PRO A 27 -22.82 11.94 15.68
CA PRO A 27 -23.70 11.54 14.58
C PRO A 27 -23.37 12.24 13.25
N ILE A 28 -22.85 13.48 13.31
CA ILE A 28 -22.38 14.25 12.15
C ILE A 28 -21.21 13.53 11.48
N TYR A 29 -20.22 13.08 12.26
CA TYR A 29 -19.09 12.32 11.74
C TYR A 29 -19.56 11.04 11.03
N ARG A 30 -20.44 10.27 11.68
CA ARG A 30 -20.97 9.02 11.14
C ARG A 30 -21.72 9.22 9.81
N LEU A 31 -22.51 10.28 9.68
CA LEU A 31 -23.20 10.60 8.43
C LEU A 31 -22.21 10.86 7.29
N PHE A 32 -21.21 11.70 7.52
CA PHE A 32 -20.19 12.01 6.51
C PHE A 32 -19.35 10.78 6.16
N GLU A 33 -19.01 9.96 7.14
CA GLU A 33 -18.33 8.68 6.91
C GLU A 33 -19.10 7.79 5.93
N HIS A 34 -20.41 7.63 6.11
CA HIS A 34 -21.24 6.83 5.20
C HIS A 34 -21.33 7.44 3.79
N ILE A 35 -21.42 8.77 3.69
CA ILE A 35 -21.38 9.47 2.39
C ILE A 35 -20.04 9.22 1.69
N PHE A 36 -18.92 9.34 2.41
CA PHE A 36 -17.59 9.13 1.85
C PHE A 36 -17.36 7.68 1.43
N ILE A 37 -17.77 6.71 2.24
CA ILE A 37 -17.71 5.29 1.89
C ILE A 37 -18.59 5.01 0.67
N GLY A 38 -19.79 5.60 0.61
CA GLY A 38 -20.69 5.48 -0.54
C GLY A 38 -20.08 6.06 -1.82
N LEU A 39 -19.47 7.24 -1.74
CA LEU A 39 -18.79 7.88 -2.87
C LEU A 39 -17.56 7.09 -3.32
N ALA A 40 -16.76 6.59 -2.37
CA ALA A 40 -15.63 5.71 -2.66
C ALA A 40 -16.08 4.42 -3.35
N THR A 41 -17.19 3.83 -2.90
CA THR A 41 -17.78 2.63 -3.52
C THR A 41 -18.29 2.93 -4.92
N GLY A 42 -19.01 4.04 -5.11
CA GLY A 42 -19.51 4.46 -6.43
C GLY A 42 -18.38 4.76 -7.42
N TYR A 43 -17.33 5.44 -6.97
CA TYR A 43 -16.12 5.66 -7.76
C TYR A 43 -15.42 4.34 -8.09
N GLY A 44 -15.35 3.41 -7.14
CA GLY A 44 -14.84 2.06 -7.35
C GLY A 44 -15.60 1.30 -8.44
N ILE A 45 -16.93 1.42 -8.49
CA ILE A 45 -17.76 0.84 -9.57
C ILE A 45 -17.43 1.48 -10.92
N SER A 46 -17.24 2.80 -10.96
CA SER A 46 -16.84 3.49 -12.19
C SER A 46 -15.46 3.05 -12.71
N ILE A 47 -14.48 2.89 -11.80
CA ILE A 47 -13.17 2.33 -12.13
C ILE A 47 -13.33 0.91 -12.69
N LEU A 48 -14.08 0.07 -11.98
CA LEU A 48 -14.30 -1.32 -12.37
C LEU A 48 -14.95 -1.40 -13.77
N TRP A 49 -15.92 -0.55 -14.06
CA TRP A 49 -16.52 -0.47 -15.39
C TRP A 49 -15.50 -0.03 -16.45
N ASN A 50 -14.83 1.10 -16.25
CA ASN A 50 -14.00 1.70 -17.30
C ASN A 50 -12.64 1.02 -17.49
N GLN A 51 -12.06 0.46 -16.43
CA GLN A 51 -10.71 -0.13 -16.47
C GLN A 51 -10.74 -1.65 -16.60
N VAL A 52 -11.82 -2.32 -16.20
CA VAL A 52 -11.89 -3.78 -16.20
C VAL A 52 -12.97 -4.28 -17.14
N LEU A 53 -14.25 -3.99 -16.87
CA LEU A 53 -15.36 -4.60 -17.62
C LEU A 53 -15.42 -4.11 -19.06
N LYS A 54 -15.31 -2.81 -19.30
CA LYS A 54 -15.39 -2.24 -20.64
C LYS A 54 -14.25 -2.72 -21.56
N PRO A 55 -12.96 -2.60 -21.19
CA PRO A 55 -11.86 -3.02 -22.05
C PRO A 55 -11.68 -4.54 -22.11
N ASN A 56 -11.85 -5.27 -21.01
CA ASN A 56 -11.54 -6.71 -20.99
C ASN A 56 -12.73 -7.59 -21.34
N TRP A 57 -13.97 -7.09 -21.27
CA TRP A 57 -15.17 -7.90 -21.51
C TRP A 57 -16.10 -7.32 -22.57
N TRP A 58 -16.50 -6.05 -22.45
CA TRP A 58 -17.48 -5.44 -23.36
C TRP A 58 -16.94 -5.21 -24.77
N LEU A 59 -15.76 -4.59 -24.90
CA LEU A 59 -15.11 -4.31 -26.18
C LEU A 59 -14.73 -5.57 -26.98
N PRO A 60 -14.09 -6.61 -26.41
CA PRO A 60 -13.78 -7.84 -27.17
C PRO A 60 -15.03 -8.63 -27.56
N MET A 61 -16.12 -8.52 -26.80
CA MET A 61 -17.40 -9.15 -27.13
C MET A 61 -18.12 -8.44 -28.28
N THR A 62 -18.11 -7.10 -28.31
CA THR A 62 -18.90 -6.29 -29.24
C THR A 62 -18.14 -5.85 -30.48
N ALA A 63 -16.83 -5.60 -30.39
CA ALA A 63 -16.01 -5.08 -31.48
C ALA A 63 -15.18 -6.17 -32.20
N GLU A 64 -14.73 -7.21 -31.49
CA GLU A 64 -13.87 -8.26 -32.07
C GLU A 64 -14.62 -9.55 -32.43
N GLY A 65 -15.93 -9.64 -32.12
CA GLY A 65 -16.76 -10.82 -32.45
C GLY A 65 -16.33 -12.10 -31.73
N LYS A 66 -15.53 -12.01 -30.65
CA LYS A 66 -15.07 -13.17 -29.88
C LYS A 66 -16.13 -13.59 -28.87
N TRP A 67 -17.15 -14.29 -29.34
CA TRP A 67 -18.23 -14.90 -28.56
C TRP A 67 -17.82 -15.77 -27.35
N PRO A 68 -16.62 -16.41 -27.29
CA PRO A 68 -16.22 -17.19 -26.10
C PRO A 68 -16.16 -16.37 -24.80
N TRP A 69 -16.05 -15.04 -24.86
CA TRP A 69 -16.05 -14.17 -23.68
C TRP A 69 -17.37 -14.13 -22.92
N ILE A 70 -18.46 -14.68 -23.48
CA ILE A 70 -19.72 -14.90 -22.75
C ILE A 70 -19.52 -15.88 -21.58
N PHE A 71 -18.54 -16.78 -21.66
CA PHE A 71 -18.22 -17.71 -20.58
C PHE A 71 -17.76 -16.99 -19.30
N VAL A 72 -17.17 -15.79 -19.43
CA VAL A 72 -16.79 -14.95 -18.29
C VAL A 72 -18.02 -14.43 -17.54
N LEU A 73 -19.14 -14.19 -18.23
CA LEU A 73 -20.40 -13.83 -17.57
C LEU A 73 -20.96 -15.02 -16.78
N VAL A 74 -20.82 -16.24 -17.30
CA VAL A 74 -21.22 -17.47 -16.58
C VAL A 74 -20.36 -17.64 -15.32
N VAL A 75 -19.05 -17.45 -15.43
CA VAL A 75 -18.13 -17.47 -14.28
C VAL A 75 -18.43 -16.35 -13.29
N GLY A 76 -18.82 -15.16 -13.76
CA GLY A 76 -19.30 -14.06 -12.93
C GLY A 76 -20.61 -14.40 -12.21
N LEU A 77 -21.54 -15.09 -12.87
CA LEU A 77 -22.77 -15.57 -12.23
C LEU A 77 -22.51 -16.66 -11.19
N MET A 78 -21.47 -17.47 -11.35
CA MET A 78 -21.03 -18.43 -10.35
C MET A 78 -20.57 -17.78 -9.03
N PHE A 79 -20.28 -16.47 -8.99
CA PHE A 79 -20.11 -15.76 -7.71
C PHE A 79 -21.41 -15.63 -6.92
N TYR A 80 -22.54 -15.43 -7.60
CA TYR A 80 -23.83 -15.28 -6.94
C TYR A 80 -24.34 -16.59 -6.35
N THR A 81 -23.76 -17.75 -6.73
CA THR A 81 -24.09 -19.02 -6.10
C THR A 81 -23.61 -19.13 -4.65
N VAL A 82 -22.86 -18.14 -4.14
CA VAL A 82 -22.56 -18.00 -2.69
C VAL A 82 -23.83 -17.93 -1.85
N TYR A 83 -24.90 -17.32 -2.37
CA TYR A 83 -26.17 -17.21 -1.63
C TYR A 83 -26.96 -18.52 -1.55
N ILE A 84 -26.59 -19.54 -2.35
CA ILE A 84 -27.26 -20.84 -2.37
C ILE A 84 -26.32 -21.89 -1.75
N PRO A 85 -26.56 -22.37 -0.52
CA PRO A 85 -25.63 -23.23 0.20
C PRO A 85 -25.33 -24.56 -0.52
N ARG A 86 -26.25 -25.03 -1.39
CA ARG A 86 -26.08 -26.26 -2.18
C ARG A 86 -25.02 -26.15 -3.28
N TYR A 87 -24.78 -24.96 -3.84
CA TYR A 87 -23.80 -24.73 -4.92
C TYR A 87 -22.59 -23.90 -4.47
N ALA A 88 -22.46 -23.65 -3.16
CA ALA A 88 -21.39 -22.84 -2.58
C ALA A 88 -19.97 -23.43 -2.81
N TRP A 89 -19.84 -24.71 -3.17
CA TRP A 89 -18.56 -25.32 -3.53
C TRP A 89 -17.96 -24.70 -4.79
N MET A 90 -18.82 -24.31 -5.74
CA MET A 90 -18.42 -23.79 -7.05
C MET A 90 -17.87 -22.36 -6.92
N SER A 91 -18.50 -21.53 -6.09
CA SER A 91 -17.98 -20.22 -5.73
C SER A 91 -16.70 -20.31 -4.90
N ARG A 92 -16.52 -21.35 -4.08
CA ARG A 92 -15.28 -21.54 -3.30
C ARG A 92 -14.06 -21.73 -4.20
N LEU A 93 -14.19 -22.51 -5.28
CA LEU A 93 -13.10 -22.68 -6.26
C LEU A 93 -12.71 -21.34 -6.88
N LEU A 94 -13.69 -20.52 -7.27
CA LEU A 94 -13.43 -19.19 -7.82
C LEU A 94 -12.73 -18.28 -6.82
N MET A 95 -13.18 -18.23 -5.57
CA MET A 95 -12.53 -17.45 -4.52
C MET A 95 -11.08 -17.90 -4.27
N VAL A 96 -10.81 -19.21 -4.24
CA VAL A 96 -9.45 -19.75 -4.08
C VAL A 96 -8.58 -19.38 -5.27
N THR A 97 -9.08 -19.48 -6.50
CA THR A 97 -8.32 -19.07 -7.69
C THR A 97 -7.99 -17.58 -7.69
N LEU A 98 -8.92 -16.74 -7.26
CA LEU A 98 -8.69 -15.29 -7.16
C LEU A 98 -7.74 -14.93 -6.03
N MET A 99 -7.84 -15.59 -4.87
CA MET A 99 -6.87 -15.45 -3.79
C MET A 99 -5.48 -15.91 -4.23
N GLY A 100 -5.37 -17.01 -4.97
CA GLY A 100 -4.11 -17.49 -5.55
C GLY A 100 -3.52 -16.50 -6.57
N MET A 101 -4.35 -15.94 -7.44
CA MET A 101 -3.93 -14.91 -8.39
C MET A 101 -3.49 -13.63 -7.67
N ALA A 102 -4.25 -13.17 -6.67
CA ALA A 102 -3.90 -12.01 -5.85
C ALA A 102 -2.58 -12.23 -5.09
N ALA A 103 -2.38 -13.41 -4.52
CA ALA A 103 -1.13 -13.80 -3.88
C ALA A 103 0.04 -13.82 -4.87
N GLY A 104 -0.18 -14.30 -6.10
CA GLY A 104 0.82 -14.27 -7.18
C GLY A 104 1.23 -12.85 -7.57
N VAL A 105 0.27 -11.93 -7.72
CA VAL A 105 0.55 -10.51 -8.00
C VAL A 105 1.27 -9.86 -6.83
N ALA A 106 0.85 -10.11 -5.60
CA ALA A 106 1.51 -9.62 -4.40
C ALA A 106 2.96 -10.13 -4.30
N PHE A 107 3.20 -11.41 -4.63
CA PHE A 107 4.53 -12.00 -4.68
C PHE A 107 5.40 -11.36 -5.77
N GLN A 108 4.86 -11.11 -6.96
CA GLN A 108 5.59 -10.38 -8.01
C GLN A 108 5.94 -8.96 -7.58
N GLY A 109 5.03 -8.26 -6.88
CA GLY A 109 5.28 -6.95 -6.30
C GLY A 109 6.41 -6.99 -5.27
N PHE A 110 6.35 -7.94 -4.34
CA PHE A 110 7.41 -8.20 -3.36
C PHE A 110 8.74 -8.47 -4.06
N ALA A 111 8.77 -9.41 -5.00
CA ALA A 111 9.97 -9.77 -5.75
C ALA A 111 10.59 -8.56 -6.46
N ARG A 112 9.77 -7.74 -7.14
CA ARG A 112 10.25 -6.53 -7.83
C ARG A 112 10.80 -5.46 -6.89
N LEU A 113 10.23 -5.31 -5.69
CA LEU A 113 10.70 -4.33 -4.72
C LEU A 113 11.97 -4.80 -4.01
N TYR A 114 12.00 -6.04 -3.53
CA TYR A 114 13.05 -6.51 -2.63
C TYR A 114 14.22 -7.20 -3.35
N ILE A 115 14.02 -7.92 -4.47
CA ILE A 115 15.12 -8.61 -5.17
C ILE A 115 16.17 -7.63 -5.71
N PRO A 116 15.80 -6.51 -6.37
CA PRO A 116 16.80 -5.53 -6.80
C PRO A 116 17.52 -4.88 -5.62
N GLN A 117 16.84 -4.66 -4.50
CA GLN A 117 17.45 -4.10 -3.28
C GLN A 117 18.47 -5.06 -2.65
N LEU A 118 18.18 -6.37 -2.65
CA LEU A 118 19.12 -7.40 -2.23
C LEU A 118 20.32 -7.48 -3.19
N THR A 119 20.08 -7.42 -4.50
CA THR A 119 21.14 -7.46 -5.51
C THR A 119 22.04 -6.23 -5.44
N ALA A 120 21.45 -5.05 -5.26
CA ALA A 120 22.16 -3.78 -5.10
C ALA A 120 22.97 -3.70 -3.80
N SER A 121 22.68 -4.55 -2.81
CA SER A 121 23.47 -4.67 -1.58
C SER A 121 24.79 -5.43 -1.79
N PHE A 122 24.92 -6.21 -2.88
CA PHE A 122 26.19 -6.82 -3.30
C PHE A 122 27.03 -5.81 -4.10
N LEU A 123 27.51 -4.77 -3.41
CA LEU A 123 28.30 -3.72 -4.02
C LEU A 123 29.69 -4.25 -4.45
N PRO A 124 30.16 -3.91 -5.66
CA PRO A 124 31.52 -4.25 -6.08
C PRO A 124 32.52 -3.36 -5.33
N LEU A 125 33.11 -3.90 -4.25
CA LEU A 125 34.10 -3.21 -3.42
C LEU A 125 35.44 -2.92 -4.14
N LEU A 126 35.65 -3.49 -5.33
CA LEU A 126 36.92 -3.48 -6.08
C LEU A 126 36.91 -2.59 -7.32
N LYS A 127 35.82 -1.85 -7.59
CA LYS A 127 35.80 -0.87 -8.70
C LYS A 127 36.36 0.48 -8.21
N PRO A 128 37.24 1.14 -8.98
CA PRO A 128 37.73 2.47 -8.64
C PRO A 128 36.60 3.49 -8.82
N GLU A 129 35.90 3.78 -7.72
CA GLU A 129 34.83 4.77 -7.60
C GLU A 129 35.34 5.96 -6.77
N PRO A 130 34.72 7.15 -6.88
CA PRO A 130 35.13 8.31 -6.09
C PRO A 130 34.99 8.06 -4.57
N PRO A 131 35.79 8.74 -3.71
CA PRO A 131 35.95 8.38 -2.30
C PRO A 131 34.66 8.33 -1.48
N TYR A 132 33.67 9.17 -1.82
CA TYR A 132 32.38 9.22 -1.13
C TYR A 132 31.52 7.97 -1.38
N ILE A 133 31.60 7.37 -2.58
CA ILE A 133 30.87 6.14 -2.93
C ILE A 133 31.52 4.94 -2.23
N LEU A 134 32.85 4.90 -2.21
CA LEU A 134 33.59 3.83 -1.53
C LEU A 134 33.28 3.80 -0.02
N PHE A 135 33.28 4.97 0.64
CA PHE A 135 32.93 5.09 2.06
C PHE A 135 31.50 4.58 2.34
N ASN A 136 30.52 5.01 1.53
CA ASN A 136 29.14 4.54 1.65
C ASN A 136 29.02 3.02 1.46
N ASN A 137 29.72 2.46 0.47
CA ASN A 137 29.70 1.03 0.19
C ASN A 137 30.29 0.21 1.34
N VAL A 138 31.39 0.67 1.94
CA VAL A 138 31.99 0.04 3.12
C VAL A 138 31.04 0.08 4.32
N VAL A 139 30.41 1.23 4.58
CA VAL A 139 29.43 1.37 5.67
C VAL A 139 28.24 0.42 5.48
N ILE A 140 27.71 0.30 4.27
CA ILE A 140 26.61 -0.63 3.95
C ILE A 140 27.03 -2.09 4.18
N VAL A 141 28.18 -2.50 3.68
CA VAL A 141 28.67 -3.89 3.84
C VAL A 141 28.92 -4.21 5.32
N VAL A 142 29.57 -3.32 6.07
CA VAL A 142 29.78 -3.47 7.51
C VAL A 142 28.43 -3.56 8.24
N THR A 143 27.46 -2.74 7.86
CA THR A 143 26.11 -2.76 8.46
C THR A 143 25.41 -4.09 8.20
N ILE A 144 25.44 -4.60 6.95
CA ILE A 144 24.84 -5.89 6.60
C ILE A 144 25.48 -7.04 7.38
N ILE A 145 26.81 -7.10 7.43
CA ILE A 145 27.53 -8.14 8.18
C ILE A 145 27.18 -8.07 9.67
N THR A 146 27.13 -6.87 10.24
CA THR A 146 26.83 -6.65 11.66
C THR A 146 25.39 -7.04 12.00
N VAL A 147 24.42 -6.67 11.16
CA VAL A 147 23.00 -6.99 11.35
C VAL A 147 22.72 -8.47 11.10
N MET A 148 23.32 -9.07 10.08
CA MET A 148 23.23 -10.51 9.84
C MET A 148 23.86 -11.29 11.00
N THR A 149 24.99 -10.84 11.53
CA THR A 149 25.57 -11.43 12.74
C THR A 149 24.59 -11.32 13.92
N TYR A 150 23.93 -10.18 14.11
CA TYR A 150 22.91 -10.04 15.16
C TYR A 150 21.71 -11.00 14.99
N PHE A 151 21.17 -11.16 13.78
CA PHE A 151 20.02 -12.03 13.53
C PHE A 151 20.37 -13.52 13.54
N PHE A 152 21.49 -13.93 12.92
CA PHE A 152 21.92 -15.34 12.88
C PHE A 152 22.40 -15.84 14.25
N PHE A 153 23.05 -14.99 15.06
CA PHE A 153 23.48 -15.35 16.41
C PHE A 153 22.43 -15.07 17.50
N SER A 154 21.18 -14.77 17.13
CA SER A 154 20.05 -14.81 18.08
C SER A 154 19.78 -16.24 18.59
N PHE A 155 20.41 -17.26 17.97
CA PHE A 155 20.61 -18.58 18.57
C PHE A 155 21.99 -18.63 19.25
N GLU A 156 21.94 -18.76 20.57
CA GLU A 156 22.99 -18.61 21.57
C GLU A 156 24.33 -19.32 21.27
N HIS A 157 25.42 -18.56 21.04
CA HIS A 157 26.81 -19.05 21.19
C HIS A 157 27.76 -17.96 21.77
N ARG A 158 28.61 -18.39 22.71
CA ARG A 158 29.31 -17.67 23.79
C ARG A 158 30.56 -16.82 23.44
N SER A 159 30.80 -16.34 22.22
CA SER A 159 32.08 -15.66 21.92
C SER A 159 32.11 -14.14 22.20
N ARG A 160 33.22 -13.65 22.79
CA ARG A 160 33.39 -12.27 23.31
C ARG A 160 33.47 -11.21 22.20
N ALA A 161 34.01 -11.57 21.02
CA ALA A 161 34.07 -10.70 19.84
C ALA A 161 32.69 -10.51 19.18
N VAL A 162 31.82 -11.54 19.23
CA VAL A 162 30.46 -11.50 18.68
C VAL A 162 29.52 -10.65 19.54
N LYS A 163 29.76 -10.53 20.85
CA LYS A 163 28.97 -9.61 21.71
C LYS A 163 29.10 -8.14 21.30
N GLY A 164 30.29 -7.71 20.86
CA GLY A 164 30.55 -6.32 20.44
C GLY A 164 29.84 -5.97 19.13
N THR A 165 30.00 -6.82 18.11
CA THR A 165 29.34 -6.65 16.81
C THR A 165 27.82 -6.80 16.92
N ALA A 166 27.31 -7.76 17.71
CA ALA A 166 25.87 -7.91 17.95
C ALA A 166 25.25 -6.69 18.68
N SER A 167 26.00 -6.02 19.56
CA SER A 167 25.52 -4.80 20.22
C SER A 167 25.42 -3.61 19.26
N LEU A 168 26.39 -3.45 18.36
CA LEU A 168 26.33 -2.45 17.29
C LEU A 168 25.16 -2.72 16.33
N GLY A 169 24.90 -3.99 16.00
CA GLY A 169 23.75 -4.39 15.19
C GLY A 169 22.40 -3.98 15.80
N ARG A 170 22.24 -4.13 17.11
CA ARG A 170 21.03 -3.66 17.83
C ARG A 170 20.85 -2.15 17.73
N TRP A 171 21.92 -1.38 17.95
CA TRP A 171 21.86 0.08 17.86
C TRP A 171 21.53 0.54 16.44
N LEU A 172 22.15 -0.05 15.42
CA LEU A 172 21.84 0.24 14.02
C LEU A 172 20.38 -0.11 13.67
N LEU A 173 19.86 -1.23 14.19
CA LEU A 173 18.45 -1.59 14.03
C LEU A 173 17.51 -0.60 14.72
N MET A 174 17.84 -0.15 15.94
CA MET A 174 17.04 0.88 16.62
C MET A 174 17.00 2.20 15.85
N VAL A 175 18.13 2.63 15.27
CA VAL A 175 18.19 3.83 14.41
C VAL A 175 17.39 3.64 13.13
N ALA A 176 17.52 2.49 12.46
CA ALA A 176 16.76 2.19 11.24
C ALA A 176 15.25 2.15 11.50
N PHE A 177 14.81 1.48 12.56
CA PHE A 177 13.41 1.49 12.96
C PHE A 177 12.95 2.89 13.36
N GLY A 178 13.79 3.66 14.07
CA GLY A 178 13.51 5.06 14.41
C GLY A 178 13.27 5.93 13.18
N ALA A 179 14.05 5.75 12.12
CA ALA A 179 13.86 6.45 10.85
C ALA A 179 12.54 6.04 10.15
N ILE A 180 12.20 4.74 10.14
CA ILE A 180 10.95 4.24 9.58
C ILE A 180 9.75 4.81 10.35
N PHE A 181 9.74 4.70 11.68
CA PHE A 181 8.68 5.27 12.51
C PHE A 181 8.58 6.79 12.33
N GLY A 182 9.71 7.50 12.31
CA GLY A 182 9.76 8.94 12.07
C GLY A 182 9.15 9.34 10.73
N SER A 183 9.43 8.59 9.66
CA SER A 183 8.84 8.84 8.34
C SER A 183 7.32 8.68 8.32
N THR A 184 6.78 7.71 9.06
CA THR A 184 5.32 7.51 9.15
C THR A 184 4.62 8.61 9.96
N VAL A 185 5.25 9.09 11.04
CA VAL A 185 4.73 10.22 11.83
C VAL A 185 4.77 11.50 11.01
N MET A 186 5.86 11.74 10.28
CA MET A 186 6.00 12.88 9.37
C MET A 186 4.92 12.85 8.29
N ALA A 187 4.63 11.69 7.69
CA ALA A 187 3.57 11.56 6.69
C ALA A 187 2.19 11.93 7.25
N ARG A 188 1.87 11.48 8.47
CA ARG A 188 0.61 11.83 9.15
C ARG A 188 0.53 13.33 9.48
N MET A 189 1.61 13.92 9.97
CA MET A 189 1.68 15.36 10.24
C MET A 189 1.59 16.20 8.97
N ALA A 190 2.24 15.77 7.88
CA ALA A 190 2.16 16.43 6.58
C ALA A 190 0.71 16.45 6.08
N LEU A 191 0.00 15.31 6.13
CA LEU A 191 -1.42 15.25 5.77
C LEU A 191 -2.27 16.23 6.60
N LEU A 192 -2.03 16.30 7.90
CA LEU A 192 -2.71 17.25 8.78
C LEU A 192 -2.43 18.71 8.37
N THR A 193 -1.16 19.05 8.12
CA THR A 193 -0.76 20.38 7.64
C THR A 193 -1.44 20.73 6.31
N TYR A 194 -1.47 19.80 5.35
CA TYR A 194 -2.16 20.00 4.07
C TYR A 194 -3.65 20.29 4.26
N ARG A 195 -4.33 19.58 5.18
CA ARG A 195 -5.75 19.80 5.46
C ARG A 195 -6.02 21.11 6.21
N LEU A 196 -5.17 21.49 7.16
CA LEU A 196 -5.25 22.79 7.83
C LEU A 196 -5.00 23.95 6.85
N TRP A 197 -3.97 23.83 6.02
CA TRP A 197 -3.68 24.82 4.98
C TRP A 197 -4.85 24.96 4.01
N TYR A 198 -5.45 23.85 3.59
CA TYR A 198 -6.66 23.88 2.76
C TYR A 198 -7.81 24.67 3.44
N LEU A 199 -8.10 24.39 4.70
CA LEU A 199 -9.17 25.09 5.44
C LEU A 199 -8.92 26.60 5.59
N LEU A 200 -7.66 27.01 5.79
CA LEU A 200 -7.29 28.42 5.94
C LEU A 200 -7.31 29.19 4.62
N THR A 201 -6.97 28.53 3.50
CA THR A 201 -6.79 29.18 2.21
C THR A 201 -8.04 29.11 1.33
N ALA A 202 -8.93 28.13 1.56
CA ALA A 202 -10.14 27.91 0.77
C ALA A 202 -11.15 29.07 0.79
N TRP A 203 -11.07 29.97 1.78
CA TRP A 203 -11.92 31.16 1.87
C TRP A 203 -11.34 32.39 1.17
N ARG A 204 -10.06 32.34 0.76
CA ARG A 204 -9.33 33.46 0.16
C ARG A 204 -9.34 33.42 -1.37
N SER A 205 -9.86 32.34 -1.96
CA SER A 205 -10.07 32.14 -3.41
C SER A 205 -11.56 32.21 -3.74
#